data_AF-A0A640VI91-F1
#
_entry.id   AF-A0A640VI91-F1
#
_cell.length_a   1.000
_cell.length_b   1.000
_cell.length_c   1.000
_cell.angle_alpha   90.00
_cell.angle_beta   90.00
_cell.angle_gamma   90.00
#
_symmetry.space_group_name_H-M   'P 1'
#
loop_
_entity.id
_entity.type
_entity.pdbx_description
1 polymer ?
#
loop_
_entity_poly.entity_id
_entity_poly.type
_entity_poly.pdbx_seq_one_letter_code
_entity_poly.pdbx_strand_id
1 'polypeptide(L)'
;MALDAPHNDHSLRVRLGNPGRLLPETRELTLLILGHLFVFLLSMGHDEIVAEMVEDGWFIAQYAERFEILLGFGLFLCWSALTLRLVSVLQRAKPRDEVCAKCGHDGH
;
A
#
# COMPACT_ATOMS: atom_id res chain seq x y z
N MET A 1 -50.42 11.27 22.52
CA MET A 1 -49.95 10.68 21.25
C MET A 1 -48.51 11.14 21.09
N ALA A 2 -47.55 10.27 21.40
CA ALA A 2 -46.12 10.57 21.31
C ALA A 2 -45.64 10.21 19.90
N LEU A 3 -44.90 11.14 19.27
CA LEU A 3 -44.26 10.95 17.97
C LEU A 3 -42.95 10.20 18.18
N ASP A 4 -42.92 8.91 17.86
CA ASP A 4 -41.71 8.11 17.84
C ASP A 4 -40.93 8.42 16.55
N ALA A 5 -39.84 9.17 16.68
CA ALA A 5 -38.85 9.36 15.63
C ALA A 5 -37.84 8.20 15.65
N PRO A 6 -37.56 7.52 14.52
CA PRO A 6 -36.50 6.51 14.48
C PRO A 6 -35.13 7.19 14.51
N HIS A 7 -34.42 7.01 15.62
CA HIS A 7 -33.02 7.41 15.80
C HIS A 7 -32.14 6.53 14.91
N ASN A 8 -31.70 7.07 13.78
CA ASN A 8 -30.81 6.39 12.84
C ASN A 8 -29.38 6.48 13.37
N ASP A 9 -29.07 5.63 14.33
CA ASP A 9 -27.75 5.47 14.91
C ASP A 9 -26.87 4.69 13.92
N HIS A 10 -26.23 5.40 12.99
CA HIS A 10 -25.17 4.87 12.14
C HIS A 10 -23.94 4.58 13.00
N SER A 11 -24.04 3.52 13.81
CA SER A 11 -22.93 2.92 14.52
C SER A 11 -21.98 2.34 13.48
N LEU A 12 -21.00 3.14 13.06
CA LEU A 12 -19.75 2.68 12.45
C LEU A 12 -19.06 1.78 13.47
N ARG A 13 -19.50 0.52 13.54
CA ARG A 13 -18.78 -0.54 14.24
C ARG A 13 -17.48 -0.78 13.48
N VAL A 14 -16.46 0.00 13.82
CA VAL A 14 -15.08 -0.35 13.57
C VAL A 14 -14.84 -1.64 14.36
N ARG A 15 -15.08 -2.76 13.68
CA ARG A 15 -14.88 -4.09 14.25
C ARG A 15 -13.37 -4.31 14.30
N LEU A 16 -12.73 -3.84 15.38
CA LEU A 16 -11.37 -4.24 15.77
C LEU A 16 -11.41 -5.76 16.04
N GLY A 17 -11.26 -6.54 14.97
CA GLY A 17 -11.15 -7.98 15.02
C GLY A 17 -9.76 -8.39 15.51
N ASN A 18 -9.74 -9.15 16.60
CA ASN A 18 -8.69 -10.00 17.17
C ASN A 18 -7.23 -9.82 16.63
N PRO A 19 -6.27 -9.35 17.44
CA PRO A 19 -4.90 -8.99 16.99
C PRO A 19 -4.04 -10.16 16.47
N GLY A 20 -4.49 -11.41 16.60
CA GLY A 20 -3.73 -12.60 16.18
C GLY A 20 -3.89 -13.01 14.70
N ARG A 21 -4.90 -12.51 13.97
CA ARG A 21 -5.11 -12.81 12.55
C ARG A 21 -5.61 -11.57 11.82
N LEU A 22 -4.68 -10.85 11.20
CA LEU A 22 -5.02 -9.91 10.14
C LEU A 22 -5.88 -10.65 9.12
N LEU A 23 -7.05 -10.10 8.78
CA LEU A 23 -7.81 -10.58 7.63
C LEU A 23 -6.87 -10.59 6.42
N PRO A 24 -6.99 -11.58 5.50
CA PRO A 24 -6.06 -11.74 4.39
C PRO A 24 -5.86 -10.44 3.57
N GLU A 25 -6.92 -9.63 3.44
CA GLU A 25 -6.89 -8.33 2.78
C GLU A 25 -6.07 -7.27 3.56
N THR A 26 -6.26 -7.19 4.88
CA THR A 26 -5.45 -6.30 5.73
C THR A 26 -3.99 -6.72 5.76
N ARG A 27 -3.71 -8.03 5.76
CA ARG A 27 -2.34 -8.57 5.71
C ARG A 27 -1.64 -8.19 4.40
N GLU A 28 -2.32 -8.30 3.26
CA GLU A 28 -1.76 -7.89 1.96
C GLU A 28 -1.41 -6.40 1.96
N LEU A 29 -2.31 -5.55 2.44
CA LEU A 29 -2.08 -4.11 2.54
C LEU A 29 -0.92 -3.77 3.49
N THR A 30 -0.85 -4.40 4.67
CA THR A 30 0.27 -4.22 5.62
C THR A 30 1.60 -4.63 5.00
N LEU A 31 1.66 -5.76 4.29
CA LEU A 31 2.87 -6.22 3.62
C LEU A 31 3.29 -5.27 2.49
N LEU A 32 2.34 -4.74 1.72
CA LEU A 32 2.61 -3.73 0.69
C LEU A 32 3.19 -2.45 1.31
N ILE A 33 2.62 -1.95 2.40
CA ILE A 33 3.13 -0.76 3.09
C ILE A 33 4.54 -1.02 3.65
N LEU A 34 4.74 -2.17 4.30
CA LEU A 34 6.04 -2.55 4.85
C LEU A 34 7.10 -2.69 3.73
N GLY A 35 6.71 -3.25 2.59
CA GLY A 35 7.55 -3.31 1.40
C GLY A 35 7.96 -1.93 0.90
N HIS A 36 7.05 -0.96 0.84
CA HIS A 36 7.40 0.42 0.50
C HIS A 36 8.37 1.02 1.51
N LEU A 37 8.09 0.87 2.82
CA LEU A 37 8.99 1.38 3.85
C LEU A 37 10.41 0.80 3.70
N PHE A 38 10.51 -0.50 3.45
CA PHE A 38 11.80 -1.15 3.26
C PHE A 38 12.54 -0.61 2.03
N VAL A 39 11.87 -0.54 0.86
CA VAL A 39 12.47 0.01 -0.37
C VAL A 39 12.86 1.49 -0.18
N PHE A 40 12.07 2.26 0.56
CA PHE A 40 12.39 3.64 0.89
C PHE A 40 13.65 3.77 1.74
N LEU A 41 13.79 2.97 2.79
CA LEU A 41 14.98 2.95 3.63
C LEU A 41 16.23 2.55 2.83
N LEU A 42 16.11 1.50 2.02
CA LEU A 42 17.16 1.10 1.09
C LEU A 42 17.53 2.25 0.15
N SER A 43 16.54 2.92 -0.44
CA SER A 43 16.79 4.06 -1.34
C SER A 43 17.45 5.24 -0.65
N MET A 44 17.27 5.43 0.66
CA MET A 44 17.95 6.50 1.39
C MET A 44 19.42 6.22 1.67
N GLY A 45 19.80 4.95 1.86
CA GLY A 45 21.19 4.57 2.19
C GLY A 45 21.90 3.79 1.07
N HIS A 46 21.37 3.84 -0.14
CA HIS A 46 21.87 2.99 -1.22
C HIS A 46 23.27 3.36 -1.69
N ASP A 47 23.63 4.64 -1.61
CA ASP A 47 24.96 5.17 -1.86
C ASP A 47 25.98 4.69 -0.81
N GLU A 48 25.60 4.71 0.47
CA GLU A 48 26.42 4.20 1.58
C GLU A 48 26.66 2.68 1.45
N ILE A 49 25.63 1.91 1.09
CA ILE A 49 25.76 0.48 0.80
C ILE A 49 26.77 0.24 -0.33
N VAL A 50 26.70 1.01 -1.41
CA VAL A 50 27.62 0.87 -2.55
C VAL A 50 29.05 1.22 -2.14
N ALA A 51 29.23 2.26 -1.31
CA ALA A 51 30.54 2.65 -0.80
C ALA A 51 31.15 1.55 0.09
N GLU A 52 30.38 0.98 1.02
CA GLU A 52 30.83 -0.10 1.91
C GLU A 52 31.20 -1.36 1.11
N MET A 53 30.43 -1.70 0.07
CA MET A 53 30.76 -2.82 -0.83
C MET A 53 32.06 -2.62 -1.61
N VAL A 54 32.42 -1.37 -1.95
CA VAL A 54 33.70 -1.06 -2.60
C VAL A 54 34.84 -1.15 -1.58
N GLU A 55 34.62 -0.68 -0.35
CA GLU A 55 35.61 -0.76 0.73
C GLU A 55 35.93 -2.21 1.13
N ASP A 56 34.92 -3.07 1.19
CA ASP A 56 35.06 -4.51 1.43
C ASP A 56 35.72 -5.27 0.26
N GLY A 57 35.99 -4.59 -0.86
CA GLY A 57 36.64 -5.16 -2.03
C GLY A 57 35.75 -6.07 -2.88
N TRP A 58 34.43 -6.00 -2.72
CA TRP A 58 33.49 -6.75 -3.57
C TRP A 58 33.46 -6.20 -5.00
N PHE A 59 33.77 -4.91 -5.17
CA PHE A 59 33.79 -4.23 -6.47
C PHE A 59 34.99 -3.30 -6.64
N ILE A 60 35.39 -3.08 -7.91
CA ILE A 60 36.43 -2.11 -8.25
C ILE A 60 35.81 -0.71 -8.25
N ALA A 61 36.42 0.24 -7.55
CA ALA A 61 35.92 1.62 -7.39
C ALA A 61 35.52 2.31 -8.70
N GLN A 62 36.17 1.99 -9.82
CA GLN A 62 35.84 2.53 -11.16
C GLN A 62 34.42 2.19 -11.64
N TYR A 63 33.78 1.16 -11.06
CA TYR A 63 32.42 0.74 -11.40
C TYR A 63 31.38 1.16 -10.35
N ALA A 64 31.80 1.79 -9.26
CA ALA A 64 30.92 2.15 -8.15
C ALA A 64 29.74 3.02 -8.61
N GLU A 65 30.02 4.07 -9.37
CA GLU A 65 28.99 4.98 -9.92
C GLU A 65 27.96 4.23 -10.79
N ARG A 66 28.41 3.30 -11.64
CA ARG A 66 27.49 2.50 -12.48
C ARG A 66 26.62 1.58 -11.63
N PHE A 67 27.21 1.03 -10.57
CA PHE A 67 26.51 0.14 -9.66
C PHE A 67 25.48 0.89 -8.82
N GLU A 68 25.81 2.09 -8.36
CA GLU A 68 24.87 3.01 -7.68
C GLU A 68 23.65 3.31 -8.57
N ILE A 69 23.88 3.67 -9.84
CA ILE A 69 22.79 3.92 -10.80
C ILE A 69 21.95 2.67 -11.02
N LEU A 70 22.58 1.50 -11.19
CA LEU A 70 21.86 0.23 -11.39
C LEU A 70 21.02 -0.14 -10.17
N LEU A 71 21.57 0.05 -8.97
CA LEU A 71 20.91 -0.28 -7.73
C LEU A 71 19.75 0.70 -7.45
N GLY A 72 19.97 2.00 -7.65
CA GLY A 72 18.91 3.02 -7.61
C GLY A 72 17.80 2.74 -8.62
N PHE A 73 18.14 2.37 -9.85
CA PHE A 73 17.17 1.97 -10.88
C PHE A 73 16.37 0.72 -10.47
N GLY A 74 17.04 -0.30 -9.92
CA GLY A 74 16.38 -1.49 -9.40
C GLY A 74 15.39 -1.19 -8.27
N LEU A 75 15.79 -0.34 -7.32
CA LEU A 75 14.92 0.13 -6.23
C LEU A 75 13.73 0.92 -6.78
N PHE A 76 13.94 1.78 -7.77
CA PHE A 76 12.87 2.53 -8.43
C PHE A 76 11.85 1.61 -9.13
N LEU A 77 12.31 0.57 -9.83
CA LEU A 77 11.41 -0.42 -10.44
C LEU A 77 10.62 -1.20 -9.38
N CYS A 78 11.28 -1.60 -8.28
CA CYS A 78 10.63 -2.28 -7.17
C CYS A 78 9.54 -1.41 -6.53
N TRP A 79 9.86 -0.15 -6.24
CA TRP A 79 8.92 0.85 -5.73
C TRP A 79 7.72 1.03 -6.66
N SER A 80 7.99 1.15 -7.97
CA SER A 80 6.94 1.30 -8.98
C SER A 80 6.00 0.09 -9.02
N ALA A 81 6.55 -1.12 -8.98
CA ALA A 81 5.75 -2.35 -8.96
C ALA A 81 4.89 -2.46 -7.68
N LEU A 82 5.45 -2.12 -6.51
CA LEU A 82 4.71 -2.07 -5.25
C LEU A 82 3.58 -1.03 -5.30
N THR A 83 3.84 0.15 -5.88
CA THR A 83 2.85 1.22 -6.03
C THR A 83 1.68 0.76 -6.91
N LEU A 84 1.97 0.13 -8.05
CA LEU A 84 0.94 -0.41 -8.95
C LEU A 84 0.09 -1.48 -8.26
N ARG A 85 0.71 -2.35 -7.46
CA ARG A 85 0.00 -3.36 -6.66
C ARG A 85 -0.88 -2.72 -5.59
N LEU A 86 -0.39 -1.72 -4.89
CA LEU A 86 -1.15 -0.98 -3.88
C LEU A 86 -2.37 -0.29 -4.49
N VAL A 87 -2.21 0.40 -5.62
CA VAL A 87 -3.33 1.02 -6.34
C VAL A 87 -4.34 -0.03 -6.79
N SER A 88 -3.88 -1.19 -7.28
CA SER A 88 -4.76 -2.28 -7.70
C SER A 88 -5.59 -2.84 -6.55
N VAL A 89 -5.00 -2.99 -5.36
CA VAL A 89 -5.72 -3.42 -4.15
C VAL A 89 -6.73 -2.35 -3.72
N LEU A 90 -6.33 -1.07 -3.72
CA LEU A 90 -7.19 0.03 -3.34
C LEU A 90 -8.41 0.19 -4.27
N GLN A 91 -8.23 -0.03 -5.57
CA GLN A 91 -9.32 -0.02 -6.55
C GLN A 91 -10.33 -1.16 -6.31
N ARG A 92 -9.89 -2.33 -5.84
CA ARG A 92 -10.77 -3.45 -5.49
C ARG A 92 -11.56 -3.18 -4.21
N ALA A 93 -10.95 -2.47 -3.26
CA ALA A 93 -11.56 -2.11 -2.00
C ALA A 93 -12.54 -0.92 -2.12
N LYS A 94 -12.54 -0.18 -3.24
CA LYS A 94 -13.49 0.91 -3.46
C LYS A 94 -14.92 0.33 -3.54
N PRO A 95 -15.81 0.64 -2.59
CA PRO A 95 -17.20 0.20 -2.68
C PRO A 95 -17.81 0.77 -3.96
N ARG A 96 -18.55 -0.07 -4.69
CA ARG A 96 -19.45 0.38 -5.77
C ARG A 96 -20.64 1.11 -5.13
N ASP A 97 -20.39 2.26 -4.55
CA ASP A 97 -21.45 3.23 -4.30
C ASP A 97 -21.83 3.77 -5.68
N GLU A 98 -23.10 3.67 -6.07
CA GLU A 98 -23.71 4.00 -7.37
C GLU A 98 -23.90 2.84 -8.38
N VAL A 99 -24.75 1.87 -8.06
CA VAL A 99 -25.80 1.44 -9.01
C VAL A 99 -27.06 1.10 -8.20
N CYS A 100 -28.16 1.80 -8.49
CA CYS A 100 -29.53 1.61 -7.98
C CYS A 100 -30.03 2.59 -6.89
N ALA A 101 -29.86 3.90 -7.08
CA ALA A 101 -30.71 4.93 -6.46
C ALA A 101 -31.82 5.44 -7.41
N LYS A 102 -31.97 4.82 -8.60
CA LYS A 102 -32.93 5.25 -9.64
C LYS A 102 -33.81 4.14 -10.22
N CYS A 103 -33.83 2.94 -9.64
CA CYS A 103 -34.89 1.95 -9.93
C CYS A 103 -36.02 2.12 -8.91
N GLY A 104 -36.86 3.11 -9.18
CA GLY A 104 -38.07 3.40 -8.43
C GLY A 104 -38.96 4.39 -9.19
N HIS A 105 -38.90 4.33 -10.53
CA HIS A 105 -39.95 4.86 -11.39
C HIS A 105 -40.78 3.64 -11.81
N ASP A 106 -41.95 3.49 -11.18
CA ASP A 106 -43.16 2.78 -11.61
C ASP A 106 -44.03 2.62 -10.35
N GLY A 107 -45.10 3.38 -10.19
CA GLY A 107 -46.38 2.93 -10.71
C GLY A 107 -47.46 3.98 -10.51
N HIS A 108 -48.28 4.07 -11.56
CA HIS A 108 -49.57 4.74 -11.73
C HIS A 108 -50.45 4.87 -10.49
#